data_AF-A0AAN6Q3Y4-F1
#
_entry.id   AF-A0AAN6Q3Y4-F1
#
_cell.length_a   1.000
_cell.length_b   1.000
_cell.length_c   1.000
_cell.angle_alpha   90.00
_cell.angle_beta   90.00
_cell.angle_gamma   90.00
#
_symmetry.space_group_name_H-M   'P 1'
#
loop_
_entity.id
_entity.type
_entity.pdbx_description
1 polymer ?
#
loop_
_entity_poly.entity_id
_entity_poly.type
_entity_poly.pdbx_seq_one_letter_code
_entity_poly.pdbx_strand_id
1 'polypeptide(L)'
;MEPPASEYPFVASMYMQYYSALPYTLTWVSSMLGNDSIVASTFQPRDELKVDHADLTLLGLSSQAYFDEEIRDPWFNMTLRASLSGSDAWYAPLGYSVLGCLESYQFCSAGFCSQPGALYQLRASPMYGLGSLNPRQKAVADLLWKSLWAAQLQYAMLFMAKELLVANEMVMGTYHMRSSALPSDHWIVEAWNLANISLAVLQRRPGDYASPPAVLREDPSRIVSPDTVESRALCQQIKVRTTRYGSFQVFNLALLVGVAVIMAALSNLLPYFFSKASNCGGGKRELAEWDYYGIFHVIRSVCEARGIGTWDRRESTVPVMREKDYEFPLQARDWNAPVDVSPPGHGYQETGGFFYTR
;
A
#
# COMPACT_ATOMS: atom_id res chain seq x y z
N MET A 1 -54.81 9.32 -6.40
CA MET A 1 -53.86 10.39 -6.69
C MET A 1 -52.53 9.92 -6.18
N GLU A 2 -51.58 9.65 -7.07
CA GLU A 2 -50.19 9.43 -6.64
C GLU A 2 -49.67 10.72 -6.00
N PRO A 3 -48.97 10.63 -4.86
CA PRO A 3 -48.36 11.80 -4.26
C PRO A 3 -47.30 12.39 -5.21
N PRO A 4 -47.03 13.70 -5.12
CA PRO A 4 -46.07 14.36 -5.99
C PRO A 4 -44.68 13.74 -5.84
N ALA A 5 -43.93 13.64 -6.95
CA ALA A 5 -42.61 13.00 -7.01
C ALA A 5 -41.58 13.58 -6.02
N SER A 6 -41.82 14.80 -5.50
CA SER A 6 -41.01 15.45 -4.47
C SER A 6 -41.07 14.79 -3.09
N GLU A 7 -42.02 13.86 -2.85
CA GLU A 7 -42.15 13.16 -1.56
C GLU A 7 -41.28 11.90 -1.45
N TYR A 8 -40.69 11.45 -2.57
CA TYR A 8 -39.89 10.23 -2.59
C TYR A 8 -38.39 10.55 -2.57
N PRO A 9 -37.61 9.96 -1.64
CA PRO A 9 -36.16 10.15 -1.62
C PRO A 9 -35.49 9.54 -2.85
N PHE A 10 -36.09 8.50 -3.42
CA PHE A 10 -35.62 7.84 -4.63
C PHE A 10 -36.78 7.59 -5.58
N VAL A 11 -36.54 7.84 -6.86
CA VAL A 11 -37.44 7.46 -7.95
C VAL A 11 -36.61 6.68 -8.96
N ALA A 12 -36.94 5.40 -9.12
CA ALA A 12 -36.32 4.53 -10.11
C ALA A 12 -37.40 4.02 -11.06
N SER A 13 -37.18 4.20 -12.36
CA SER A 13 -38.02 3.58 -13.38
C SER A 13 -37.38 2.29 -13.88
N MET A 14 -38.20 1.34 -14.34
CA MET A 14 -37.70 0.15 -15.05
C MET A 14 -36.84 0.52 -16.26
N TYR A 15 -37.10 1.68 -16.88
CA TYR A 15 -36.27 2.20 -17.97
C TYR A 15 -34.85 2.54 -17.48
N MET A 16 -34.70 3.24 -16.35
CA MET A 16 -33.38 3.55 -15.78
C MET A 16 -32.60 2.29 -15.41
N GLN A 17 -33.29 1.24 -14.96
CA GLN A 17 -32.67 -0.07 -14.73
C GLN A 17 -32.17 -0.67 -16.05
N TYR A 18 -33.05 -0.83 -17.03
CA TYR A 18 -32.73 -1.52 -18.28
C TYR A 18 -31.59 -0.86 -19.09
N TYR A 19 -31.44 0.46 -19.01
CA TYR A 19 -30.45 1.22 -19.77
C TYR A 19 -29.19 1.60 -18.97
N SER A 20 -29.05 1.13 -17.71
CA SER A 20 -27.79 1.32 -16.98
C SER A 20 -26.70 0.46 -17.62
N ALA A 21 -25.67 1.10 -18.16
CA ALA A 21 -24.52 0.42 -18.75
C ALA A 21 -23.56 -0.19 -17.71
N LEU A 22 -23.84 0.02 -16.41
CA LEU A 22 -22.97 -0.35 -15.30
C LEU A 22 -23.60 -1.47 -14.44
N PRO A 23 -22.79 -2.40 -13.93
CA PRO A 23 -23.26 -3.50 -13.08
C PRO A 23 -23.89 -3.00 -11.78
N TYR A 24 -23.35 -1.91 -11.23
CA TYR A 24 -23.85 -1.22 -10.06
C TYR A 24 -23.88 0.28 -10.31
N THR A 25 -25.00 0.90 -9.95
CA THR A 25 -25.16 2.35 -9.91
C THR A 25 -25.59 2.74 -8.51
N LEU A 26 -24.77 3.56 -7.86
CA LEU A 26 -25.08 4.11 -6.56
C LEU A 26 -25.70 5.50 -6.70
N THR A 27 -26.78 5.72 -5.95
CA THR A 27 -27.45 7.01 -5.76
C THR A 27 -27.52 7.28 -4.28
N TRP A 28 -27.51 8.55 -3.87
CA TRP A 28 -27.62 8.90 -2.46
C TRP A 28 -28.47 10.13 -2.25
N VAL A 29 -29.10 10.19 -1.09
CA VAL A 29 -29.69 11.41 -0.56
C VAL A 29 -29.30 11.54 0.90
N SER A 30 -29.10 12.78 1.35
CA SER A 30 -28.62 13.06 2.70
C SER A 30 -29.50 14.12 3.37
N SER A 31 -29.67 13.98 4.67
CA SER A 31 -30.33 14.93 5.55
C SER A 31 -29.39 15.24 6.70
N MET A 32 -28.94 16.49 6.74
CA MET A 32 -27.94 17.00 7.68
C MET A 32 -28.64 17.80 8.76
N LEU A 33 -28.71 17.23 9.96
CA LEU A 33 -29.52 17.80 11.01
C LEU A 33 -28.89 19.11 11.52
N GLY A 34 -29.69 20.17 11.55
CA GLY A 34 -29.23 21.53 11.86
C GLY A 34 -28.77 22.33 10.63
N ASN A 35 -28.91 21.80 9.42
CA ASN A 35 -28.66 22.53 8.17
C ASN A 35 -29.56 22.05 7.01
N ASP A 36 -30.70 22.73 6.82
CA ASP A 36 -31.68 22.43 5.77
C ASP A 36 -31.33 23.02 4.39
N SER A 37 -30.12 23.56 4.21
CA SER A 37 -29.73 24.06 2.89
C SER A 37 -29.67 22.92 1.88
N ILE A 38 -30.10 23.17 0.65
CA ILE A 38 -30.10 22.16 -0.44
C ILE A 38 -28.71 21.59 -0.75
N VAL A 39 -27.64 22.28 -0.35
CA VAL A 39 -26.25 21.84 -0.51
C VAL A 39 -25.84 20.82 0.54
N ALA A 40 -26.43 20.88 1.74
CA ALA A 40 -26.14 19.96 2.84
C ALA A 40 -27.20 18.86 2.96
N SER A 41 -28.47 19.22 2.85
CA SER A 41 -29.63 18.32 2.94
C SER A 41 -30.32 18.24 1.58
N THR A 42 -30.12 17.14 0.87
CA THR A 42 -30.72 16.89 -0.44
C THR A 42 -32.12 16.30 -0.35
N PHE A 43 -32.53 15.82 0.83
CA PHE A 43 -33.91 15.41 1.11
C PHE A 43 -34.33 15.72 2.54
N GLN A 44 -35.65 15.76 2.76
CA GLN A 44 -36.25 15.89 4.08
C GLN A 44 -36.89 14.57 4.50
N PRO A 45 -36.41 13.91 5.58
CA PRO A 45 -36.98 12.65 6.04
C PRO A 45 -38.40 12.86 6.57
N ARG A 46 -39.27 11.88 6.32
CA ARG A 46 -40.59 11.80 6.97
C ARG A 46 -40.43 11.46 8.44
N ASP A 47 -41.47 11.70 9.24
CA ASP A 47 -41.42 11.55 10.69
C ASP A 47 -40.95 10.15 11.14
N GLU A 48 -41.26 9.10 10.37
CA GLU A 48 -40.83 7.73 10.65
C GLU A 48 -39.33 7.48 10.43
N LEU A 49 -38.67 8.33 9.63
CA LEU A 49 -37.25 8.22 9.27
C LEU A 49 -36.41 9.37 9.87
N LYS A 50 -37.04 10.30 10.60
CA LYS A 50 -36.34 11.39 11.29
C LYS A 50 -35.50 10.83 12.43
N VAL A 51 -34.26 11.31 12.52
CA VAL A 51 -33.33 10.98 13.59
C VAL A 51 -32.81 12.27 14.19
N ASP A 52 -32.98 12.45 15.50
CA ASP A 52 -32.73 13.72 16.18
C ASP A 52 -31.28 13.91 16.65
N HIS A 53 -30.41 12.92 16.43
CA HIS A 53 -29.06 12.86 17.00
C HIS A 53 -27.98 12.36 16.03
N ALA A 54 -28.27 12.33 14.73
CA ALA A 54 -27.32 11.91 13.70
C ALA A 54 -27.65 12.57 12.35
N ASP A 55 -26.66 12.65 11.49
CA ASP A 55 -26.89 12.92 10.07
C ASP A 55 -27.34 11.61 9.40
N LEU A 56 -28.33 11.68 8.51
CA LEU A 56 -28.89 10.54 7.82
C LEU A 56 -28.49 10.57 6.34
N THR A 57 -27.84 9.52 5.87
CA THR A 57 -27.57 9.30 4.45
C THR A 57 -28.22 8.01 4.00
N LEU A 58 -29.06 8.08 2.97
CA LEU A 58 -29.62 6.90 2.31
C LEU A 58 -28.82 6.61 1.04
N LEU A 59 -28.45 5.36 0.86
CA LEU A 59 -27.72 4.86 -0.30
C LEU A 59 -28.64 3.93 -1.09
N GLY A 60 -29.06 4.37 -2.26
CA GLY A 60 -29.79 3.56 -3.22
C GLY A 60 -28.84 2.82 -4.14
N LEU A 61 -28.94 1.49 -4.18
CA LEU A 61 -28.18 0.62 -5.05
C LEU A 61 -29.10 0.12 -6.17
N SER A 62 -28.79 0.50 -7.41
CA SER A 62 -29.35 -0.12 -8.61
C SER A 62 -28.36 -1.16 -9.11
N SER A 63 -28.79 -2.42 -9.22
CA SER A 63 -27.94 -3.49 -9.74
C SER A 63 -28.47 -4.05 -11.05
N GLN A 64 -27.59 -4.13 -12.03
CA GLN A 64 -27.77 -4.85 -13.29
C GLN A 64 -26.87 -6.09 -13.36
N ALA A 65 -26.22 -6.44 -12.25
CA ALA A 65 -25.30 -7.55 -12.21
C ALA A 65 -26.05 -8.89 -12.17
N TYR A 66 -25.55 -9.84 -12.94
CA TYR A 66 -25.93 -11.25 -12.89
C TYR A 66 -24.92 -12.02 -12.05
N PHE A 67 -25.41 -12.96 -11.26
CA PHE A 67 -24.57 -13.79 -10.41
C PHE A 67 -24.67 -15.26 -10.77
N ASP A 68 -23.58 -15.99 -10.54
CA ASP A 68 -23.52 -17.44 -10.77
C ASP A 68 -24.39 -18.22 -9.78
N GLU A 69 -24.65 -17.63 -8.61
CA GLU A 69 -25.37 -18.24 -7.50
C GLU A 69 -26.42 -17.30 -6.90
N GLU A 70 -27.38 -17.88 -6.17
CA GLU A 70 -28.39 -17.14 -5.42
C GLU A 70 -27.73 -16.31 -4.31
N ILE A 71 -28.05 -15.03 -4.23
CA ILE A 71 -27.54 -14.14 -3.17
C ILE A 71 -28.69 -13.69 -2.28
N ARG A 72 -28.59 -14.03 -0.99
CA ARG A 72 -29.56 -13.66 0.05
C ARG A 72 -29.14 -12.47 0.91
N ASP A 73 -28.12 -11.75 0.47
CA ASP A 73 -27.74 -10.48 1.06
C ASP A 73 -28.92 -9.49 1.02
N PRO A 74 -29.33 -8.86 2.12
CA PRO A 74 -30.48 -7.96 2.15
C PRO A 74 -30.37 -6.74 1.24
N TRP A 75 -29.14 -6.29 0.96
CA TRP A 75 -28.90 -5.12 0.12
C TRP A 75 -28.76 -5.49 -1.36
N PHE A 76 -28.06 -6.58 -1.70
CA PHE A 76 -27.94 -7.00 -3.10
C PHE A 76 -29.13 -7.83 -3.59
N ASN A 77 -29.62 -8.76 -2.77
CA ASN A 77 -30.80 -9.61 -2.96
C ASN A 77 -31.03 -10.13 -4.39
N MET A 78 -30.29 -11.16 -4.80
CA MET A 78 -30.33 -11.75 -6.13
C MET A 78 -30.96 -13.14 -6.07
N THR A 79 -32.29 -13.17 -6.05
CA THR A 79 -33.10 -14.38 -5.79
C THR A 79 -33.93 -14.83 -6.98
N LEU A 80 -33.98 -14.07 -8.09
CA LEU A 80 -34.63 -14.52 -9.31
C LEU A 80 -33.63 -15.21 -10.23
N ARG A 81 -34.04 -16.34 -10.80
CA ARG A 81 -33.22 -17.13 -11.72
C ARG A 81 -33.66 -16.92 -13.16
N ALA A 82 -32.71 -16.68 -14.05
CA ALA A 82 -32.86 -16.68 -15.49
C ALA A 82 -31.84 -17.63 -16.14
N SER A 83 -32.19 -18.21 -17.29
CA SER A 83 -31.25 -19.00 -18.11
C SER A 83 -30.69 -18.12 -19.23
N LEU A 84 -29.43 -17.73 -19.11
CA LEU A 84 -28.70 -16.92 -20.09
C LEU A 84 -27.68 -17.80 -20.83
N SER A 85 -27.89 -18.00 -22.13
CA SER A 85 -26.96 -18.72 -23.02
C SER A 85 -26.56 -20.13 -22.52
N GLY A 86 -27.50 -20.84 -21.87
CA GLY A 86 -27.26 -22.18 -21.33
C GLY A 86 -26.60 -22.21 -19.94
N SER A 87 -26.36 -21.05 -19.33
CA SER A 87 -25.94 -20.92 -17.93
C SER A 87 -27.03 -20.27 -17.10
N ASP A 88 -27.19 -20.73 -15.86
CA ASP A 88 -28.04 -20.02 -14.90
C ASP A 88 -27.41 -18.70 -14.50
N ALA A 89 -28.26 -17.71 -14.27
CA ALA A 89 -27.91 -16.39 -13.81
C ALA A 89 -28.94 -15.91 -12.79
N TRP A 90 -28.47 -15.31 -11.71
CA TRP A 90 -29.30 -14.77 -10.65
C TRP A 90 -29.31 -13.25 -10.68
N TYR A 91 -30.48 -12.64 -10.49
CA TYR A 91 -30.67 -11.19 -10.56
C TYR A 91 -31.71 -10.72 -9.52
N ALA A 92 -31.73 -9.41 -9.29
CA ALA A 92 -32.57 -8.79 -8.27
C ALA A 92 -34.04 -8.69 -8.72
N PRO A 93 -35.02 -9.04 -7.86
CA PRO A 93 -36.44 -8.90 -8.21
C PRO A 93 -36.87 -7.47 -8.53
N LEU A 94 -36.39 -6.50 -7.74
CA LEU A 94 -36.75 -5.09 -7.86
C LEU A 94 -35.65 -4.26 -8.52
N GLY A 95 -34.47 -4.83 -8.78
CA GLY A 95 -33.30 -4.14 -9.35
C GLY A 95 -32.79 -2.94 -8.54
N TYR A 96 -33.40 -2.64 -7.39
CA TYR A 96 -33.13 -1.47 -6.57
C TYR A 96 -33.34 -1.78 -5.09
N SER A 97 -32.41 -1.35 -4.26
CA SER A 97 -32.44 -1.52 -2.81
C SER A 97 -31.84 -0.30 -2.11
N VAL A 98 -32.12 -0.13 -0.81
CA VAL A 98 -31.67 1.04 -0.06
C VAL A 98 -31.00 0.61 1.24
N LEU A 99 -29.83 1.20 1.52
CA LEU A 99 -29.12 1.10 2.79
C LEU A 99 -29.16 2.46 3.49
N GLY A 100 -29.56 2.50 4.77
CA GLY A 100 -29.55 3.71 5.58
C GLY A 100 -28.30 3.78 6.46
N CYS A 101 -27.58 4.89 6.41
CA CYS A 101 -26.41 5.18 7.22
C CYS A 101 -26.68 6.36 8.15
N LEU A 102 -26.41 6.17 9.45
CA LEU A 102 -26.47 7.22 10.45
C LEU A 102 -25.04 7.61 10.85
N GLU A 103 -24.70 8.88 10.69
CA GLU A 103 -23.41 9.43 11.07
C GLU A 103 -23.57 10.29 12.32
N SER A 104 -23.01 9.84 13.44
CA SER A 104 -22.98 10.58 14.71
C SER A 104 -21.55 10.90 15.10
N TYR A 105 -21.33 12.11 15.60
CA TYR A 105 -20.01 12.62 15.92
C TYR A 105 -19.92 13.00 17.39
N GLN A 106 -18.72 12.91 17.95
CA GLN A 106 -18.43 13.31 19.33
C GLN A 106 -17.05 13.97 19.38
N PHE A 107 -16.96 15.13 20.02
CA PHE A 107 -15.68 15.77 20.31
C PHE A 107 -15.31 15.51 21.77
N CYS A 108 -14.02 15.31 22.04
CA CYS A 108 -13.51 15.06 23.39
C CYS A 108 -12.30 15.94 23.69
N SER A 109 -12.21 16.46 24.91
CA SER A 109 -11.10 17.25 25.43
C SER A 109 -10.91 16.98 26.92
N ALA A 110 -9.68 16.64 27.34
CA ALA A 110 -9.29 16.48 28.75
C ALA A 110 -10.26 15.65 29.63
N GLY A 111 -10.80 14.56 29.09
CA GLY A 111 -11.73 13.67 29.81
C GLY A 111 -13.20 14.07 29.77
N PHE A 112 -13.53 15.19 29.10
CA PHE A 112 -14.90 15.61 28.83
C PHE A 112 -15.22 15.42 27.35
N CYS A 113 -16.39 14.88 27.04
CA CYS A 113 -16.85 14.69 25.67
C CYS A 113 -18.22 15.34 25.48
N SER A 114 -18.47 15.85 24.29
CA SER A 114 -19.81 16.27 23.89
C SER A 114 -20.76 15.07 23.89
N GLN A 115 -22.06 15.30 23.89
CA GLN A 115 -22.98 14.22 23.53
C GLN A 115 -22.78 13.86 22.04
N PRO A 116 -22.92 12.59 21.64
CA PRO A 116 -22.99 12.22 20.24
C PRO A 116 -24.12 12.99 19.54
N GLY A 117 -23.85 13.50 18.35
CA GLY A 117 -24.82 14.29 17.61
C GLY A 117 -24.50 14.45 16.13
N ALA A 118 -25.39 15.12 15.42
CA ALA A 118 -25.18 15.51 14.04
C ALA A 118 -24.08 16.57 13.89
N LEU A 119 -23.42 16.62 12.74
CA LEU A 119 -22.22 17.44 12.55
C LEU A 119 -22.48 18.95 12.73
N TYR A 120 -23.61 19.44 12.20
CA TYR A 120 -23.95 20.86 12.26
C TYR A 120 -24.51 21.27 13.63
N GLN A 121 -25.26 20.40 14.29
CA GLN A 121 -25.70 20.61 15.67
C GLN A 121 -24.51 20.77 16.62
N LEU A 122 -23.47 19.95 16.48
CA LEU A 122 -22.27 20.05 17.30
C LEU A 122 -21.57 21.41 17.12
N ARG A 123 -21.51 21.93 15.90
CA ARG A 123 -20.92 23.26 15.65
C ARG A 123 -21.76 24.40 16.23
N ALA A 124 -23.09 24.28 16.21
CA ALA A 124 -23.99 25.27 16.76
C ALA A 124 -23.98 25.28 18.30
N SER A 125 -23.62 24.15 18.93
CA SER A 125 -23.44 24.05 20.37
C SER A 125 -22.29 24.95 20.87
N PRO A 126 -22.44 25.65 22.01
CA PRO A 126 -21.37 26.45 22.59
C PRO A 126 -20.07 25.64 22.70
N MET A 127 -19.03 26.09 21.98
CA MET A 127 -17.71 25.46 21.96
C MET A 127 -17.74 23.94 21.69
N TYR A 128 -18.52 23.49 20.71
CA TYR A 128 -18.66 22.06 20.36
C TYR A 128 -19.25 21.19 21.46
N GLY A 129 -19.92 21.80 22.45
CA GLY A 129 -20.40 21.10 23.64
C GLY A 129 -19.28 20.65 24.58
N LEU A 130 -18.08 21.26 24.49
CA LEU A 130 -16.90 20.94 25.31
C LEU A 130 -16.62 21.94 26.46
N GLY A 131 -17.49 22.93 26.67
CA GLY A 131 -17.26 23.99 27.66
C GLY A 131 -16.17 24.98 27.23
N SER A 132 -15.46 25.61 28.17
CA SER A 132 -14.46 26.65 27.85
C SER A 132 -13.17 26.07 27.26
N LEU A 133 -13.05 26.12 25.93
CA LEU A 133 -11.84 25.78 25.19
C LEU A 133 -10.88 26.98 25.13
N ASN A 134 -9.59 26.73 25.30
CA ASN A 134 -8.58 27.76 25.03
C ASN A 134 -8.45 28.01 23.52
N PRO A 135 -7.85 29.14 23.09
CA PRO A 135 -7.75 29.50 21.67
C PRO A 135 -7.10 28.44 20.78
N ARG A 136 -6.10 27.71 21.30
CA ARG A 136 -5.43 26.64 20.55
C ARG A 136 -6.32 25.40 20.40
N GLN A 137 -7.00 25.00 21.47
CA GLN A 137 -7.97 23.91 21.45
C GLN A 137 -9.12 24.21 20.49
N LYS A 138 -9.58 25.46 20.47
CA LYS A 138 -10.58 25.91 19.50
C LYS A 138 -10.09 25.78 18.05
N ALA A 139 -8.86 26.21 17.76
CA ALA A 139 -8.28 26.06 16.42
C ALA A 139 -8.18 24.57 15.98
N VAL A 140 -7.83 23.68 16.91
CA VAL A 140 -7.81 22.23 16.66
C VAL A 140 -9.22 21.69 16.44
N ALA A 141 -10.19 22.08 17.28
CA ALA A 141 -11.58 21.68 17.13
C ALA A 141 -12.18 22.16 15.79
N ASP A 142 -11.88 23.39 15.37
CA ASP A 142 -12.30 23.94 14.08
C ASP A 142 -11.68 23.16 12.91
N LEU A 143 -10.41 22.77 13.01
CA LEU A 143 -9.74 21.92 12.01
C LEU A 143 -10.38 20.53 11.94
N LEU A 144 -10.63 19.90 13.09
CA LEU A 144 -11.25 18.59 13.16
C LEU A 144 -12.69 18.63 12.63
N TRP A 145 -13.46 19.67 12.95
CA TRP A 145 -14.80 19.85 12.40
C TRP A 145 -14.79 19.96 10.87
N LYS A 146 -13.87 20.75 10.29
CA LYS A 146 -13.70 20.82 8.84
C LYS A 146 -13.28 19.47 8.24
N SER A 147 -12.46 18.72 8.97
CA SER A 147 -12.01 17.39 8.56
C SER A 147 -13.17 16.38 8.55
N LEU A 148 -14.05 16.42 9.57
CA LEU A 148 -15.27 15.61 9.65
C LEU A 148 -16.26 15.98 8.56
N TRP A 149 -16.48 17.28 8.32
CA TRP A 149 -17.33 17.75 7.23
C TRP A 149 -16.91 17.17 5.88
N ALA A 150 -15.60 17.16 5.60
CA ALA A 150 -15.08 16.61 4.36
C ALA A 150 -15.03 15.06 4.33
N ALA A 151 -15.25 14.41 5.47
CA ALA A 151 -15.27 12.95 5.64
C ALA A 151 -16.69 12.37 5.63
N GLN A 152 -17.73 13.22 5.61
CA GLN A 152 -19.12 12.78 5.50
C GLN A 152 -19.32 11.90 4.27
N LEU A 153 -20.11 10.84 4.43
CA LEU A 153 -20.32 9.82 3.41
C LEU A 153 -20.80 10.40 2.07
N GLN A 154 -21.66 11.43 2.10
CA GLN A 154 -22.16 12.09 0.90
C GLN A 154 -21.06 12.60 -0.05
N TYR A 155 -19.92 13.05 0.49
CA TYR A 155 -18.81 13.53 -0.33
C TYR A 155 -18.00 12.37 -0.91
N ALA A 156 -17.86 11.27 -0.17
CA ALA A 156 -17.29 10.05 -0.73
C ALA A 156 -18.11 9.58 -1.94
N MET A 157 -19.44 9.57 -1.82
CA MET A 157 -20.35 9.21 -2.91
C MET A 157 -20.20 10.15 -4.12
N LEU A 158 -20.09 11.46 -3.89
CA LEU A 158 -19.92 12.45 -4.96
C LEU A 158 -18.67 12.23 -5.80
N PHE A 159 -17.55 11.82 -5.18
CA PHE A 159 -16.26 11.72 -5.87
C PHE A 159 -15.90 10.32 -6.35
N MET A 160 -16.44 9.26 -5.73
CA MET A 160 -16.06 7.86 -6.02
C MET A 160 -17.24 6.97 -6.44
N ALA A 161 -18.49 7.41 -6.27
CA ALA A 161 -19.69 6.69 -6.73
C ALA A 161 -19.60 5.15 -6.57
N LYS A 162 -19.58 4.40 -7.68
CA LYS A 162 -19.50 2.92 -7.69
C LYS A 162 -18.16 2.34 -7.28
N GLU A 163 -17.06 3.11 -7.39
CA GLU A 163 -15.73 2.66 -6.99
C GLU A 163 -15.61 2.46 -5.47
N LEU A 164 -16.64 2.87 -4.73
CA LEU A 164 -16.76 2.62 -3.29
C LEU A 164 -17.16 1.19 -2.93
N LEU A 165 -17.75 0.43 -3.86
CA LEU A 165 -18.26 -0.92 -3.56
C LEU A 165 -17.16 -1.96 -3.72
N VAL A 166 -16.96 -2.77 -2.68
CA VAL A 166 -16.10 -3.95 -2.73
C VAL A 166 -16.64 -4.96 -3.74
N ALA A 167 -17.96 -5.10 -3.85
CA ALA A 167 -18.63 -5.94 -4.85
C ALA A 167 -18.28 -5.56 -6.29
N ASN A 168 -17.88 -4.31 -6.55
CA ASN A 168 -17.49 -3.88 -7.89
C ASN A 168 -16.15 -4.49 -8.33
N GLU A 169 -15.27 -4.88 -7.41
CA GLU A 169 -14.03 -5.62 -7.72
C GLU A 169 -14.30 -7.08 -8.15
N MET A 170 -15.49 -7.60 -7.83
CA MET A 170 -15.91 -8.97 -8.15
C MET A 170 -16.59 -9.10 -9.51
N VAL A 171 -16.81 -7.98 -10.21
CA VAL A 171 -17.41 -7.97 -11.53
C VAL A 171 -16.39 -8.44 -12.58
N MET A 172 -16.77 -9.45 -13.34
CA MET A 172 -15.95 -10.04 -14.39
C MET A 172 -16.38 -9.55 -15.78
N GLY A 173 -15.37 -9.15 -16.55
CA GLY A 173 -15.52 -8.75 -17.95
C GLY A 173 -16.03 -7.32 -18.14
N THR A 174 -15.60 -6.70 -19.22
CA THR A 174 -15.92 -5.29 -19.53
C THR A 174 -17.37 -5.07 -19.96
N TYR A 175 -18.07 -6.15 -20.36
CA TYR A 175 -19.41 -6.10 -20.96
C TYR A 175 -20.44 -7.05 -20.34
N HIS A 176 -20.03 -8.04 -19.56
CA HIS A 176 -20.90 -9.17 -19.24
C HIS A 176 -21.73 -8.99 -17.96
N MET A 177 -21.59 -7.87 -17.24
CA MET A 177 -22.34 -7.58 -16.01
C MET A 177 -22.38 -8.78 -15.05
N ARG A 178 -21.41 -9.69 -15.11
CA ARG A 178 -21.42 -10.96 -14.38
C ARG A 178 -20.50 -10.81 -13.18
N SER A 179 -20.97 -11.11 -12.00
CA SER A 179 -20.21 -10.99 -10.76
C SER A 179 -20.11 -12.35 -10.08
N SER A 180 -19.00 -12.61 -9.37
CA SER A 180 -18.92 -13.78 -8.51
C SER A 180 -19.94 -13.71 -7.37
N ALA A 181 -20.34 -14.87 -6.86
CA ALA A 181 -21.24 -14.97 -5.72
C ALA A 181 -20.75 -14.13 -4.52
N LEU A 182 -21.69 -13.49 -3.84
CA LEU A 182 -21.43 -12.71 -2.62
C LEU A 182 -21.94 -13.48 -1.39
N PRO A 183 -21.24 -13.41 -0.25
CA PRO A 183 -21.77 -13.89 1.03
C PRO A 183 -23.11 -13.23 1.39
N SER A 184 -23.93 -13.90 2.20
CA SER A 184 -25.23 -13.37 2.65
C SER A 184 -25.14 -12.15 3.57
N ASP A 185 -23.95 -11.85 4.08
CA ASP A 185 -23.63 -10.74 4.96
C ASP A 185 -22.69 -9.71 4.31
N HIS A 186 -22.61 -9.71 2.97
CA HIS A 186 -21.71 -8.83 2.23
C HIS A 186 -22.00 -7.34 2.44
N TRP A 187 -23.26 -6.95 2.65
CA TRP A 187 -23.65 -5.58 2.99
C TRP A 187 -22.93 -5.05 4.24
N ILE A 188 -22.56 -5.93 5.18
CA ILE A 188 -21.79 -5.55 6.38
C ILE A 188 -20.36 -5.17 5.98
N VAL A 189 -19.75 -5.95 5.07
CA VAL A 189 -18.41 -5.66 4.54
C VAL A 189 -18.42 -4.32 3.82
N GLU A 190 -19.45 -4.06 3.02
CA GLU A 190 -19.62 -2.78 2.34
C GLU A 190 -19.80 -1.61 3.31
N ALA A 191 -20.66 -1.77 4.32
CA ALA A 191 -20.85 -0.74 5.35
C ALA A 191 -19.54 -0.41 6.10
N TRP A 192 -18.73 -1.43 6.42
CA TRP A 192 -17.41 -1.23 7.01
C TRP A 192 -16.44 -0.55 6.06
N ASN A 193 -16.46 -0.90 4.77
CA ASN A 193 -15.62 -0.25 3.78
C ASN A 193 -15.94 1.25 3.66
N LEU A 194 -17.23 1.60 3.58
CA LEU A 194 -17.68 2.99 3.56
C LEU A 194 -17.24 3.76 4.81
N ALA A 195 -17.38 3.16 6.00
CA ALA A 195 -16.91 3.77 7.25
C ALA A 195 -15.38 3.94 7.28
N ASN A 196 -14.63 2.95 6.80
CA ASN A 196 -13.17 3.01 6.72
C ASN A 196 -12.69 4.10 5.76
N ILE A 197 -13.38 4.31 4.65
CA ILE A 197 -13.12 5.39 3.70
C ILE A 197 -13.32 6.75 4.37
N SER A 198 -14.46 6.97 5.06
CA SER A 198 -14.70 8.19 5.82
C SER A 198 -13.62 8.42 6.89
N LEU A 199 -13.20 7.38 7.60
CA LEU A 199 -12.11 7.46 8.59
C LEU A 199 -10.76 7.79 7.94
N ALA A 200 -10.45 7.21 6.78
CA ALA A 200 -9.22 7.49 6.05
C ALA A 200 -9.18 8.95 5.57
N VAL A 201 -10.31 9.47 5.08
CA VAL A 201 -10.43 10.89 4.74
C VAL A 201 -10.21 11.75 5.98
N LEU A 202 -10.88 11.44 7.10
CA LEU A 202 -10.71 12.17 8.37
C LEU A 202 -9.24 12.21 8.83
N GLN A 203 -8.52 11.10 8.73
CA GLN A 203 -7.09 11.02 9.09
C GLN A 203 -6.21 11.83 8.14
N ARG A 204 -6.57 11.89 6.85
CA ARG A 204 -5.79 12.61 5.84
C ARG A 204 -5.96 14.13 5.91
N ARG A 205 -7.18 14.62 6.20
CA ARG A 205 -7.53 16.04 6.09
C ARG A 205 -6.64 16.98 6.93
N PRO A 206 -6.26 16.68 8.18
CA PRO A 206 -5.30 17.52 8.92
C PRO A 206 -3.96 17.67 8.20
N GLY A 207 -3.50 16.63 7.49
CA GLY A 207 -2.28 16.69 6.68
C GLY A 207 -2.45 17.60 5.46
N ASP A 208 -3.57 17.50 4.75
CA ASP A 208 -3.87 18.36 3.60
C ASP A 208 -4.05 19.83 4.02
N TYR A 209 -4.50 20.10 5.26
CA TYR A 209 -4.57 21.45 5.81
C TYR A 209 -3.18 22.10 5.96
N ALA A 210 -2.19 21.36 6.45
CA ALA A 210 -0.83 21.87 6.59
C ALA A 210 -0.04 21.87 5.27
N SER A 211 -0.34 20.91 4.40
CA SER A 211 0.34 20.72 3.12
C SER A 211 -0.68 20.36 2.03
N PRO A 212 -1.27 21.36 1.36
CA PRO A 212 -2.27 21.12 0.32
C PRO A 212 -1.73 20.26 -0.84
N PRO A 213 -2.59 19.46 -1.51
CA PRO A 213 -2.25 18.72 -2.72
C PRO A 213 -1.63 19.61 -3.80
N ALA A 214 -0.75 19.04 -4.63
CA ALA A 214 -0.02 19.79 -5.66
C ALA A 214 -0.96 20.54 -6.62
N VAL A 215 -2.07 19.93 -7.03
CA VAL A 215 -3.07 20.53 -7.92
C VAL A 215 -3.64 21.84 -7.35
N LEU A 216 -3.80 21.95 -6.03
CA LEU A 216 -4.28 23.19 -5.40
C LEU A 216 -3.18 24.22 -5.22
N ARG A 217 -1.89 23.82 -5.27
CA ARG A 217 -0.77 24.76 -5.20
C ARG A 217 -0.58 25.57 -6.48
N GLU A 218 -1.07 25.04 -7.60
CA GLU A 218 -1.04 25.73 -8.90
C GLU A 218 -2.02 26.92 -8.95
N ASP A 219 -3.09 26.87 -8.15
CA ASP A 219 -4.07 27.96 -8.02
C ASP A 219 -4.24 28.38 -6.55
N PRO A 220 -3.38 29.29 -6.04
CA PRO A 220 -3.42 29.76 -4.66
C PRO A 220 -4.75 30.42 -4.26
N SER A 221 -5.57 30.86 -5.23
CA SER A 221 -6.87 31.47 -4.94
C SER A 221 -7.86 30.50 -4.29
N ARG A 222 -7.63 29.20 -4.43
CA ARG A 222 -8.43 28.13 -3.81
C ARG A 222 -7.95 27.74 -2.42
N ILE A 223 -6.84 28.31 -1.95
CA ILE A 223 -6.27 28.02 -0.64
C ILE A 223 -6.71 29.12 0.33
N VAL A 224 -7.58 28.75 1.29
CA VAL A 224 -7.96 29.64 2.39
C VAL A 224 -6.82 29.68 3.39
N SER A 225 -6.17 30.85 3.51
CA SER A 225 -5.08 31.05 4.46
C SER A 225 -5.62 31.12 5.90
N PRO A 226 -4.84 30.67 6.90
CA PRO A 226 -5.21 30.77 8.31
C PRO A 226 -5.28 32.23 8.80
N ASP A 227 -6.48 32.67 9.19
CA ASP A 227 -6.73 34.05 9.65
C ASP A 227 -6.17 34.31 11.06
N THR A 228 -6.28 33.34 11.96
CA THR A 228 -5.87 33.46 13.37
C THR A 228 -4.39 33.11 13.62
N VAL A 229 -3.82 33.62 14.71
CA VAL A 229 -2.43 33.31 15.12
C VAL A 229 -2.30 31.84 15.50
N GLU A 230 -3.33 31.30 16.16
CA GLU A 230 -3.38 29.92 16.63
C GLU A 230 -3.47 28.93 15.48
N SER A 231 -4.27 29.22 14.45
CA SER A 231 -4.37 28.37 13.26
C SER A 231 -3.06 28.36 12.46
N ARG A 232 -2.34 29.49 12.37
CA ARG A 232 -0.99 29.53 11.79
C ARG A 232 0.01 28.70 12.58
N ALA A 233 -0.02 28.81 13.91
CA ALA A 233 0.83 28.00 14.77
C ALA A 233 0.51 26.50 14.62
N LEU A 234 -0.77 26.14 14.44
CA LEU A 234 -1.20 24.77 14.21
C LEU A 234 -0.62 24.20 12.91
N CYS A 235 -0.62 24.97 11.81
CA CYS A 235 0.00 24.53 10.53
C CYS A 235 1.47 24.13 10.70
N GLN A 236 2.23 24.84 11.53
CA GLN A 236 3.65 24.56 11.77
C GLN A 236 3.88 23.35 12.69
N GLN A 237 2.87 22.93 13.43
CA GLN A 237 2.95 21.83 14.39
C GLN A 237 2.52 20.49 13.78
N ILE A 238 1.70 20.51 12.72
CA ILE A 238 1.26 19.30 12.02
C ILE A 238 2.45 18.71 11.26
N LYS A 239 2.83 17.49 11.63
CA LYS A 239 3.90 16.73 10.97
C LYS A 239 3.29 15.59 10.18
N VAL A 240 3.56 15.56 8.88
CA VAL A 240 3.15 14.46 8.01
C VAL A 240 4.37 13.64 7.63
N ARG A 241 4.26 12.31 7.71
CA ARG A 241 5.31 11.41 7.24
C ARG A 241 5.37 11.48 5.72
N THR A 242 6.53 11.83 5.18
CA THR A 242 6.78 11.84 3.73
C THR A 242 7.76 10.74 3.36
N THR A 243 7.49 10.05 2.25
CA THR A 243 8.39 9.05 1.67
C THR A 243 9.34 9.65 0.64
N ARG A 244 9.11 10.91 0.23
CA ARG A 244 9.99 11.61 -0.75
C ARG A 244 11.39 11.85 -0.22
N TYR A 245 11.55 11.88 1.10
CA TYR A 245 12.84 12.02 1.75
C TYR A 245 13.06 10.79 2.64
N GLY A 246 14.01 9.93 2.26
CA GLY A 246 14.44 8.83 3.11
C GLY A 246 15.19 9.39 4.31
N SER A 247 14.68 9.18 5.52
CA SER A 247 15.46 9.42 6.74
C SER A 247 16.45 8.27 6.91
N PHE A 248 17.61 8.37 6.26
CA PHE A 248 18.71 7.46 6.53
C PHE A 248 19.30 7.82 7.89
N GLN A 249 19.39 6.83 8.80
CA GLN A 249 20.17 7.01 10.02
C GLN A 249 21.63 7.18 9.62
N VAL A 250 22.12 8.43 9.65
CA VAL A 250 23.51 8.78 9.30
C VAL A 250 24.50 7.93 10.09
N PHE A 251 24.15 7.58 11.33
CA PHE A 251 24.91 6.66 12.16
C PHE A 251 25.08 5.27 11.52
N ASN A 252 24.00 4.64 11.04
CA ASN A 252 24.08 3.32 10.42
C ASN A 252 24.86 3.36 9.11
N LEU A 253 24.69 4.43 8.33
CA LEU A 253 25.44 4.62 7.09
C LEU A 253 26.94 4.80 7.39
N ALA A 254 27.29 5.64 8.37
CA ALA A 254 28.66 5.87 8.79
C ALA A 254 29.30 4.61 9.38
N LEU A 255 28.55 3.83 10.16
CA LEU A 255 29.01 2.56 10.73
C LEU A 255 29.30 1.55 9.61
N LEU A 256 28.37 1.38 8.67
CA LEU A 256 28.52 0.44 7.56
C LEU A 256 29.71 0.81 6.67
N VAL A 257 29.84 2.09 6.30
CA VAL A 257 30.97 2.58 5.52
C VAL A 257 32.27 2.45 6.32
N GLY A 258 32.28 2.83 7.60
CA GLY A 258 33.46 2.73 8.47
C GLY A 258 33.96 1.30 8.62
N VAL A 259 33.07 0.34 8.86
CA VAL A 259 33.42 -1.09 8.95
C VAL A 259 33.94 -1.60 7.60
N ALA A 260 33.33 -1.21 6.48
CA ALA A 260 33.81 -1.59 5.16
C ALA A 260 35.22 -1.05 4.86
N VAL A 261 35.49 0.22 5.21
CA VAL A 261 36.82 0.81 5.06
C VAL A 261 37.85 0.13 5.96
N ILE A 262 37.50 -0.18 7.21
CA ILE A 262 38.41 -0.90 8.12
C ILE A 262 38.71 -2.31 7.59
N MET A 263 37.70 -3.05 7.12
CA MET A 263 37.91 -4.38 6.54
C MET A 263 38.78 -4.30 5.29
N ALA A 264 38.55 -3.34 4.40
CA ALA A 264 39.36 -3.14 3.20
C ALA A 264 40.81 -2.75 3.57
N ALA A 265 41.00 -1.85 4.55
CA ALA A 265 42.31 -1.45 5.03
C ALA A 265 43.05 -2.62 5.67
N LEU A 266 42.41 -3.39 6.54
CA LEU A 266 42.99 -4.60 7.14
C LEU A 266 43.39 -5.61 6.06
N SER A 267 42.51 -5.89 5.09
CA SER A 267 42.79 -6.84 4.01
C SER A 267 44.01 -6.46 3.17
N ASN A 268 44.27 -5.16 2.96
CA ASN A 268 45.40 -4.70 2.14
C ASN A 268 46.68 -4.47 2.97
N LEU A 269 46.56 -4.04 4.23
CA LEU A 269 47.70 -3.70 5.07
C LEU A 269 48.26 -4.90 5.84
N LEU A 270 47.44 -5.89 6.21
CA LEU A 270 47.89 -7.07 6.94
C LEU A 270 49.04 -7.80 6.20
N PRO A 271 48.95 -8.10 4.89
CA PRO A 271 50.05 -8.76 4.17
C PRO A 271 51.33 -7.91 4.16
N TYR A 272 51.20 -6.58 4.04
CA TYR A 272 52.35 -5.67 4.09
C TYR A 272 53.04 -5.70 5.46
N PHE A 273 52.28 -5.66 6.56
CA PHE A 273 52.86 -5.72 7.90
C PHE A 273 53.46 -7.09 8.21
N PHE A 274 52.80 -8.19 7.82
CA PHE A 274 53.33 -9.55 8.02
C PHE A 274 54.56 -9.85 7.16
N SER A 275 54.62 -9.37 5.92
CA SER A 275 55.83 -9.50 5.09
C SER A 275 57.02 -8.75 5.68
N LYS A 276 56.79 -7.57 6.29
CA LYS A 276 57.83 -6.82 6.98
C LYS A 276 58.26 -7.47 8.30
N ALA A 277 57.32 -8.01 9.07
CA ALA A 277 57.59 -8.66 10.36
C ALA A 277 58.30 -10.03 10.18
N SER A 278 57.90 -10.83 9.19
CA SER A 278 58.50 -12.14 8.90
C SER A 278 59.96 -12.06 8.42
N ASN A 279 60.40 -10.90 7.90
CA ASN A 279 61.81 -10.65 7.62
C ASN A 279 62.69 -10.55 8.88
N CYS A 280 62.10 -10.33 10.06
CA CYS A 280 62.81 -10.26 11.34
C CYS A 280 62.78 -11.56 12.14
N GLY A 281 62.05 -12.60 11.71
CA GLY A 281 62.04 -13.90 12.39
C GLY A 281 61.02 -14.89 11.82
N GLY A 282 61.51 -16.04 11.36
CA GLY A 282 60.78 -17.32 11.22
C GLY A 282 59.62 -17.46 10.23
N GLY A 283 58.80 -16.42 10.00
CA GLY A 283 57.46 -16.55 9.41
C GLY A 283 57.36 -16.58 7.88
N LYS A 284 58.47 -16.83 7.17
CA LYS A 284 58.46 -16.84 5.69
C LYS A 284 57.63 -17.99 5.11
N ARG A 285 57.52 -19.10 5.83
CA ARG A 285 56.73 -20.26 5.42
C ARG A 285 55.23 -19.99 5.49
N GLU A 286 54.76 -19.40 6.58
CA GLU A 286 53.33 -19.07 6.76
C GLU A 286 52.87 -18.01 5.75
N LEU A 287 53.75 -17.05 5.42
CA LEU A 287 53.46 -16.05 4.39
C LEU A 287 53.34 -16.68 2.99
N ALA A 288 54.21 -17.65 2.68
CA ALA A 288 54.16 -18.38 1.41
C ALA A 288 52.92 -19.27 1.30
N GLU A 289 52.46 -19.86 2.41
CA GLU A 289 51.18 -20.57 2.45
C GLU A 289 50.01 -19.62 2.20
N TRP A 290 50.03 -18.41 2.76
CA TRP A 290 48.97 -17.43 2.52
C TRP A 290 48.91 -16.96 1.06
N ASP A 291 50.05 -16.70 0.43
CA ASP A 291 50.12 -16.37 -0.99
C ASP A 291 49.63 -17.55 -1.86
N TYR A 292 49.97 -18.79 -1.49
CA TYR A 292 49.51 -20.00 -2.19
C TYR A 292 47.99 -20.17 -2.17
N TYR A 293 47.32 -19.78 -1.08
CA TYR A 293 45.84 -19.76 -1.01
C TYR A 293 45.20 -18.52 -1.62
N GLY A 294 45.98 -17.59 -2.16
CA GLY A 294 45.47 -16.45 -2.92
C GLY A 294 44.63 -16.91 -4.12
N ILE A 295 43.56 -16.18 -4.43
CA ILE A 295 42.61 -16.59 -5.48
C ILE A 295 43.27 -16.83 -6.84
N PHE A 296 44.32 -16.06 -7.17
CA PHE A 296 45.07 -16.25 -8.42
C PHE A 296 45.90 -17.53 -8.45
N HIS A 297 46.44 -17.97 -7.30
CA HIS A 297 47.13 -19.24 -7.18
C HIS A 297 46.15 -20.42 -7.23
N VAL A 298 44.95 -20.27 -6.66
CA VAL A 298 43.87 -21.25 -6.81
C VAL A 298 43.46 -21.40 -8.27
N ILE A 299 43.20 -20.29 -8.98
CA ILE A 299 42.86 -20.30 -10.41
C ILE A 299 43.99 -20.97 -11.21
N ARG A 300 45.24 -20.61 -10.94
CA ARG A 300 46.40 -21.25 -11.56
C ARG A 300 46.43 -22.75 -11.31
N SER A 301 46.21 -23.21 -10.08
CA SER A 301 46.24 -24.65 -9.76
C SER A 301 45.19 -25.43 -10.53
N VAL A 302 44.00 -24.85 -10.74
CA VAL A 302 42.93 -25.44 -11.55
C VAL A 302 43.32 -25.45 -13.04
N CYS A 303 43.95 -24.40 -13.54
CA CYS A 303 44.47 -24.35 -14.91
C CYS A 303 45.59 -25.39 -15.13
N GLU A 304 46.54 -25.49 -14.20
CA GLU A 304 47.62 -26.48 -14.25
C GLU A 304 47.07 -27.92 -14.21
N ALA A 305 46.04 -28.18 -13.39
CA ALA A 305 45.35 -29.48 -13.35
C ALA A 305 44.65 -29.84 -14.68
N ARG A 306 44.27 -28.82 -15.48
CA ARG A 306 43.74 -29.00 -16.84
C ARG A 306 44.82 -29.05 -17.92
N GLY A 307 46.09 -29.07 -17.54
CA GLY A 307 47.22 -29.04 -18.47
C GLY A 307 47.44 -27.68 -19.16
N ILE A 308 46.87 -26.60 -18.62
CA ILE A 308 46.93 -25.27 -19.22
C ILE A 308 48.15 -24.49 -18.68
N GLY A 309 49.10 -24.30 -19.60
CA GLY A 309 50.13 -23.26 -19.55
C GLY A 309 51.36 -23.55 -18.66
N THR A 310 52.53 -23.08 -19.11
CA THR A 310 53.68 -22.90 -18.22
C THR A 310 53.61 -21.53 -17.56
N TRP A 311 53.50 -21.51 -16.23
CA TRP A 311 53.43 -20.29 -15.45
C TRP A 311 54.82 -19.80 -15.05
N ASP A 312 55.05 -18.49 -15.19
CA ASP A 312 56.24 -17.79 -14.72
C ASP A 312 55.95 -17.11 -13.36
N ARG A 313 57.00 -16.79 -12.60
CA ARG A 313 56.92 -16.19 -11.26
C ARG A 313 56.01 -16.98 -10.31
N ARG A 314 56.28 -18.28 -10.19
CA ARG A 314 55.44 -19.23 -9.44
C ARG A 314 55.29 -18.90 -7.95
N GLU A 315 56.23 -18.16 -7.40
CA GLU A 315 56.32 -17.72 -6.01
C GLU A 315 55.87 -16.26 -5.82
N SER A 316 55.39 -15.59 -6.86
CA SER A 316 54.85 -14.23 -6.78
C SER A 316 53.34 -14.26 -6.62
N THR A 317 52.82 -13.34 -5.80
CA THR A 317 51.39 -13.17 -5.46
C THR A 317 50.45 -13.10 -6.67
N VAL A 318 50.97 -12.68 -7.83
CA VAL A 318 50.23 -12.71 -9.10
C VAL A 318 51.01 -13.59 -10.09
N PRO A 319 50.61 -14.86 -10.27
CA PRO A 319 51.23 -15.73 -11.26
C PRO A 319 50.89 -15.23 -12.66
N VAL A 320 51.89 -15.21 -13.54
CA VAL A 320 51.73 -14.73 -14.92
C VAL A 320 51.99 -15.90 -15.86
N MET A 321 51.15 -16.11 -16.87
CA MET A 321 51.46 -17.09 -17.90
C MET A 321 52.71 -16.66 -18.67
N ARG A 322 53.61 -17.62 -18.95
CA ARG A 322 54.84 -17.34 -19.70
C ARG A 322 54.54 -16.88 -21.13
N GLU A 323 53.43 -17.37 -21.68
CA GLU A 323 52.93 -17.01 -23.00
C GLU A 323 51.90 -15.89 -22.86
N LYS A 324 52.18 -14.73 -23.48
CA LYS A 324 51.39 -13.50 -23.30
C LYS A 324 50.06 -13.52 -24.06
N ASP A 325 49.94 -14.36 -25.08
CA ASP A 325 48.80 -14.41 -25.99
C ASP A 325 48.12 -15.78 -25.99
N TYR A 326 48.20 -16.52 -24.87
CA TYR A 326 47.55 -17.81 -24.75
C TYR A 326 46.03 -17.63 -24.67
N GLU A 327 45.34 -17.93 -25.76
CA GLU A 327 43.88 -18.00 -25.78
C GLU A 327 43.42 -19.28 -25.07
N PHE A 328 42.65 -19.11 -24.01
CA PHE A 328 42.02 -20.26 -23.36
C PHE A 328 41.06 -20.91 -24.35
N PRO A 329 41.19 -22.21 -24.64
CA PRO A 329 40.22 -22.91 -25.48
C PRO A 329 38.88 -22.87 -24.75
N LEU A 330 38.01 -21.94 -25.15
CA LEU A 330 36.62 -21.95 -24.77
C LEU A 330 36.00 -23.14 -25.49
N GLN A 331 35.99 -24.31 -24.84
CA GLN A 331 35.09 -25.36 -25.28
C GLN A 331 33.69 -24.77 -25.23
N ALA A 332 33.01 -24.74 -26.38
CA ALA A 332 31.61 -24.36 -26.46
C ALA A 332 30.85 -25.34 -25.57
N ARG A 333 30.55 -24.91 -24.34
CA ARG A 333 29.73 -25.67 -23.41
C ARG A 333 28.34 -25.66 -24.00
N ASP A 334 27.90 -26.81 -24.49
CA ASP A 334 26.48 -27.04 -24.74
C ASP A 334 25.78 -27.02 -23.39
N TRP A 335 25.07 -25.93 -23.08
CA TRP A 335 24.37 -25.74 -21.81
C TRP A 335 23.24 -26.77 -21.61
N ASN A 336 22.88 -27.52 -22.66
CA ASN A 336 21.87 -28.57 -22.63
C ASN A 336 22.47 -29.99 -22.43
N ALA A 337 23.79 -30.15 -22.47
CA ALA A 337 24.41 -31.45 -22.23
C ALA A 337 24.45 -31.77 -20.71
N PRO A 338 24.07 -33.00 -20.30
CA PRO A 338 24.19 -33.42 -18.90
C PRO A 338 25.65 -33.35 -18.44
N VAL A 339 25.87 -32.84 -17.23
CA VAL A 339 27.21 -32.71 -16.64
C VAL A 339 27.79 -34.12 -16.43
N ASP A 340 28.79 -34.47 -17.24
CA ASP A 340 29.56 -35.69 -17.04
C ASP A 340 30.45 -35.53 -15.81
N VAL A 341 30.13 -36.24 -14.73
CA VAL A 341 30.85 -36.23 -13.44
C VAL A 341 31.91 -37.34 -13.40
N SER A 342 32.24 -37.94 -14.54
CA SER A 342 33.27 -38.97 -14.61
C SER A 342 34.64 -38.38 -14.24
N PRO A 343 35.35 -38.93 -13.24
CA PRO A 343 36.70 -38.52 -12.93
C PRO A 343 37.60 -38.76 -14.15
N PRO A 344 38.53 -37.85 -14.50
CA PRO A 344 39.49 -38.11 -15.56
C PRO A 344 40.28 -39.38 -15.22
N GLY A 345 40.26 -40.36 -16.13
CA GLY A 345 40.95 -41.63 -15.98
C GLY A 345 42.44 -41.40 -15.75
N HIS A 346 42.90 -41.60 -14.52
CA HIS A 346 44.30 -41.59 -14.17
C HIS A 346 45.00 -42.81 -14.77
N GLY A 347 45.72 -42.60 -15.87
CA GLY A 347 46.83 -43.46 -16.26
C GLY A 347 48.06 -43.16 -15.41
N TYR A 348 48.08 -43.62 -14.16
CA TYR A 348 49.29 -43.67 -13.34
C TYR A 348 49.62 -45.12 -13.02
N GLN A 349 50.72 -45.61 -13.61
CA GLN A 349 51.35 -46.87 -13.23
C GLN A 349 51.84 -46.76 -11.78
N GLU A 350 51.34 -47.65 -10.92
CA GLU A 350 51.86 -47.88 -9.58
C GLU A 350 53.32 -48.34 -9.65
N THR A 351 54.24 -47.54 -9.11
CA THR A 351 55.51 -48.06 -8.57
C THR A 351 55.89 -47.31 -7.29
N GLY A 352 56.13 -48.06 -6.22
CA GLY A 352 57.01 -47.67 -5.12
C GLY A 352 56.34 -46.97 -3.94
N GLY A 353 55.92 -47.75 -2.94
CA GLY A 353 55.46 -47.22 -1.66
C GLY A 353 56.58 -46.62 -0.80
N PHE A 354 56.18 -45.73 0.10
CA PHE A 354 56.94 -45.42 1.32
C PHE A 354 55.97 -45.14 2.46
N PHE A 355 56.10 -45.95 3.51
CA PHE A 355 55.54 -45.75 4.84
C PHE A 355 56.12 -44.48 5.46
N TYR A 356 55.30 -43.72 6.19
CA TYR A 356 55.75 -43.07 7.43
C TYR A 356 54.63 -43.05 8.48
N THR A 357 54.91 -43.73 9.58
CA THR A 357 54.35 -43.48 10.90
C THR A 357 55.02 -42.29 11.56
N ARG A 358 54.20 -41.53 12.31
CA ARG A 358 54.46 -40.39 13.21
C ARG A 358 54.61 -39.02 12.56
#